data_AF-A0A7C4T477-F1
#
_entry.id   AF-A0A7C4T477-F1
#
_cell.length_a   1.000
_cell.length_b   1.000
_cell.length_c   1.000
_cell.angle_alpha   90.00
_cell.angle_beta   90.00
_cell.angle_gamma   90.00
#
_symmetry.space_group_name_H-M   'P 1'
#
loop_
_entity.id
_entity.type
_entity.pdbx_description
1 polymer ?
#
loop_
_entity_poly.entity_id
_entity_poly.type
_entity_poly.pdbx_seq_one_letter_code
_entity_poly.pdbx_strand_id
1 'polypeptide(L)'
;MTQERKVSGRGTKYVVVWWMAQRPCVAVFDHEVSAEAAANVRNGVVITISGRDLRVDGVVDWYRRDEAGHPMPAEWRDLEGFIHTHWLRQADASEAEA
;
A
#
# COMPACT_ATOMS: atom_id res chain seq x y z
N MET A 1 23.38 27.30 18.15
CA MET A 1 21.95 26.94 18.20
C MET A 1 21.74 25.78 17.25
N THR A 2 21.82 24.56 17.77
CA THR A 2 21.61 23.34 16.97
C THR A 2 20.12 23.18 16.82
N GLN A 3 19.62 23.36 15.60
CA GLN A 3 18.21 23.18 15.28
C GLN A 3 17.89 21.69 15.46
N GLU A 4 17.19 21.35 16.55
CA GLU A 4 16.65 20.02 16.75
C GLU A 4 15.74 19.69 15.56
N ARG A 5 16.17 18.73 14.73
CA ARG A 5 15.28 18.12 13.74
C ARG A 5 14.12 17.53 14.51
N LYS A 6 12.98 18.24 14.56
CA LYS A 6 11.68 17.67 14.89
C LYS A 6 11.58 16.39 14.08
N VAL A 7 11.59 15.25 14.76
CA VAL A 7 11.25 13.97 14.15
C VAL A 7 9.78 14.10 13.77
N SER A 8 9.52 14.53 12.54
CA SER A 8 8.21 14.37 11.92
C SER A 8 7.85 12.89 12.02
N GLY A 9 6.58 12.53 12.18
CA GLY A 9 6.09 11.16 12.40
C GLY A 9 6.40 10.16 11.27
N ARG A 10 7.68 9.94 10.98
CA ARG A 10 8.22 9.21 9.83
C ARG A 10 8.05 7.69 9.92
N GLY A 11 7.44 7.17 10.99
CA GLY A 11 7.36 5.73 11.26
C GLY A 11 5.98 5.12 11.11
N THR A 12 4.91 5.93 11.09
CA THR A 12 3.53 5.40 11.06
C THR A 12 2.85 5.72 9.74
N LYS A 13 2.31 4.68 9.09
CA LYS A 13 1.44 4.78 7.92
C LYS A 13 0.10 4.13 8.25
N TYR A 14 -0.96 4.67 7.68
CA TYR A 14 -2.31 4.15 7.85
C TYR A 14 -2.81 3.67 6.49
N VAL A 15 -3.04 2.37 6.35
CA VAL A 15 -3.54 1.76 5.13
C VAL A 15 -5.03 1.51 5.29
N VAL A 16 -5.85 2.11 4.43
CA VAL A 16 -7.29 1.89 4.40
C VAL A 16 -7.61 0.91 3.28
N VAL A 17 -8.31 -0.18 3.61
CA VAL A 17 -8.75 -1.20 2.66
C VAL A 17 -10.28 -1.22 2.63
N TRP A 18 -10.88 -1.23 1.44
CA TRP A 18 -12.34 -1.35 1.27
C TRP A 18 -12.67 -2.17 0.02
N TRP A 19 -13.95 -2.44 -0.22
CA TRP A 19 -14.41 -3.21 -1.37
C TRP A 19 -15.33 -2.41 -2.28
N MET A 20 -15.08 -2.49 -3.59
CA MET A 20 -15.96 -1.98 -4.63
C MET A 20 -16.13 -3.07 -5.71
N ALA A 21 -17.36 -3.47 -6.01
CA ALA A 21 -17.65 -4.50 -7.01
C ALA A 21 -16.80 -5.78 -6.82
N GLN A 22 -16.70 -6.28 -5.58
CA GLN A 22 -15.88 -7.44 -5.17
C GLN A 22 -14.36 -7.28 -5.37
N ARG A 23 -13.88 -6.08 -5.69
CA ARG A 23 -12.45 -5.79 -5.82
C ARG A 23 -11.96 -5.05 -4.58
N PRO A 24 -10.87 -5.52 -3.94
CA PRO A 24 -10.25 -4.76 -2.86
C PRO A 24 -9.62 -3.49 -3.43
N CYS A 25 -9.88 -2.38 -2.76
CA CYS A 25 -9.30 -1.07 -3.04
C CYS A 25 -8.49 -0.63 -1.81
N VAL A 26 -7.42 0.13 -2.04
CA VAL A 26 -6.48 0.52 -0.98
C VAL A 26 -6.05 1.98 -1.14
N ALA A 27 -5.82 2.64 -0.01
CA ALA A 27 -5.19 3.96 0.05
C ALA A 27 -4.29 4.04 1.29
N VAL A 28 -3.21 4.82 1.22
CA VAL A 28 -2.29 5.03 2.33
C VAL A 28 -2.29 6.50 2.73
N PHE A 29 -2.30 6.73 4.04
CA PHE A 29 -2.34 8.04 4.65
C PHE A 29 -1.18 8.19 5.63
N ASP A 30 -0.72 9.43 5.75
CA ASP A 30 0.28 9.83 6.76
C ASP A 30 -0.37 10.29 8.07
N HIS A 31 -1.70 10.46 8.08
CA HIS A 31 -2.46 10.98 9.21
C HIS A 31 -3.64 10.07 9.53
N GLU A 32 -3.76 9.71 10.82
CA GLU A 32 -4.83 8.85 11.36
C GLU A 32 -6.22 9.38 11.02
N VAL A 33 -6.47 10.66 11.32
CA VAL A 33 -7.78 11.31 11.11
C VAL A 33 -8.22 11.23 9.64
N SER A 34 -7.30 11.37 8.70
CA SER A 34 -7.61 11.25 7.26
C SER A 34 -7.95 9.81 6.87
N ALA A 35 -7.24 8.83 7.44
CA ALA A 35 -7.51 7.41 7.22
C ALA A 35 -8.87 7.00 7.79
N GLU A 36 -9.18 7.41 9.01
CA GLU A 36 -10.46 7.14 9.68
C GLU A 36 -11.63 7.74 8.90
N ALA A 37 -11.52 9.00 8.48
CA ALA A 37 -12.55 9.64 7.66
C ALA A 37 -12.76 8.88 6.33
N ALA A 38 -11.68 8.46 5.67
CA ALA A 38 -11.76 7.70 4.42
C ALA A 38 -12.39 6.31 4.61
N ALA A 39 -12.05 5.63 5.70
CA ALA A 39 -12.59 4.33 6.07
C ALA A 39 -14.09 4.40 6.39
N ASN A 40 -14.51 5.39 7.18
CA ASN A 40 -15.91 5.59 7.56
C ASN A 40 -16.82 5.75 6.34
N VAL A 41 -16.42 6.56 5.36
CA VAL A 41 -17.20 6.79 4.13
C VAL A 41 -17.32 5.53 3.26
N ARG A 42 -16.34 4.61 3.33
CA ARG A 42 -16.23 3.46 2.43
C ARG A 42 -16.59 2.13 3.09
N ASN A 43 -16.99 2.15 4.37
CA ASN A 43 -17.08 0.96 5.21
C ASN A 43 -15.77 0.14 5.13
N GLY A 44 -14.64 0.85 5.24
CA GLY A 44 -13.30 0.30 5.11
C GLY A 44 -12.68 -0.11 6.44
N VAL A 45 -11.59 -0.87 6.35
CA VAL A 45 -10.75 -1.29 7.47
C VAL A 45 -9.48 -0.44 7.47
N VAL A 46 -9.09 0.08 8.64
CA VAL A 46 -7.82 0.79 8.84
C VAL A 46 -6.77 -0.18 9.39
N ILE A 47 -5.62 -0.22 8.74
CA ILE A 47 -4.43 -0.95 9.17
C ILE A 47 -3.36 0.08 9.52
N THR A 48 -3.00 0.14 10.79
CA THR A 48 -1.95 1.03 11.29
C THR A 48 -0.62 0.29 11.29
N ILE A 49 0.36 0.81 10.54
CA ILE A 49 1.68 0.22 10.41
C ILE A 49 2.67 1.20 11.05
N SER A 50 3.32 0.81 12.15
CA SER A 50 4.27 1.67 12.87
C SER A 50 5.60 0.97 13.14
N GLY A 51 6.72 1.69 12.97
CA GLY A 51 8.07 1.15 13.15
C GLY A 51 9.16 2.10 12.64
N ARG A 52 10.44 1.81 12.93
CA ARG A 52 11.57 2.64 12.48
C ARG A 52 12.12 2.23 11.10
N ASP A 53 12.02 0.95 10.75
CA ASP A 53 12.59 0.36 9.54
C ASP A 53 11.59 -0.60 8.85
N LEU A 54 10.34 -0.17 8.72
CA LEU A 54 9.30 -0.97 8.07
C LEU A 54 9.61 -1.15 6.59
N ARG A 55 9.74 -2.42 6.18
CA ARG A 55 9.93 -2.83 4.80
C ARG A 55 8.78 -3.75 4.38
N VAL A 56 8.19 -3.45 3.22
CA VAL A 56 7.19 -4.29 2.57
C VAL A 56 7.84 -4.86 1.32
N ASP A 57 8.14 -6.16 1.32
CA ASP A 57 8.85 -6.83 0.23
C ASP A 57 7.99 -7.10 -1.01
N GLY A 58 6.67 -7.14 -0.83
CA GLY A 58 5.73 -7.32 -1.92
C GLY A 58 4.29 -7.34 -1.43
N VAL A 59 3.40 -6.91 -2.30
CA VAL A 59 1.94 -7.03 -2.13
C VAL A 59 1.42 -7.78 -3.35
N VAL A 60 0.79 -8.93 -3.13
CA VAL A 60 0.29 -9.81 -4.19
C VAL A 60 -1.23 -9.91 -4.15
N ASP A 61 -1.84 -9.94 -5.32
CA ASP A 61 -3.27 -10.14 -5.52
C ASP A 61 -3.51 -11.60 -5.89
N TRP A 62 -4.11 -12.36 -4.97
CA TRP A 62 -4.40 -13.78 -5.17
C TRP A 62 -5.66 -14.05 -6.02
N TYR A 63 -6.47 -13.02 -6.25
CA TYR A 63 -7.62 -13.12 -7.12
C TYR A 63 -7.20 -13.02 -8.59
N ARG A 64 -6.22 -12.17 -8.91
CA ARG A 64 -5.64 -12.07 -10.26
C ARG A 64 -4.49 -13.05 -10.44
N ARG A 65 -4.49 -13.75 -11.57
CA ARG A 65 -3.45 -14.72 -11.91
C ARG A 65 -2.89 -14.45 -13.30
N ASP A 66 -1.59 -14.68 -13.46
CA ASP A 66 -0.93 -14.66 -14.77
C ASP A 66 -1.28 -15.91 -15.59
N GLU A 67 -0.73 -16.01 -16.79
CA GLU A 67 -0.96 -17.16 -17.69
C GLU A 67 -0.47 -18.49 -17.08
N ALA A 68 0.48 -18.46 -16.15
CA ALA A 68 1.00 -19.62 -15.44
C ALA A 68 0.19 -19.95 -14.16
N GLY A 69 -0.80 -19.13 -13.80
CA GLY A 69 -1.63 -19.31 -12.61
C GLY A 69 -1.04 -18.73 -11.32
N HIS A 70 0.08 -18.01 -11.38
CA HIS A 70 0.67 -17.38 -10.20
C HIS A 70 -0.06 -16.09 -9.82
N PRO A 71 -0.15 -15.75 -8.52
CA PRO A 71 -0.75 -14.49 -8.09
C PRO A 71 0.04 -13.30 -8.64
N MET A 72 -0.66 -12.32 -9.18
CA MET A 72 -0.04 -11.14 -9.79
C MET A 72 0.32 -10.10 -8.73
N PRO A 73 1.29 -9.20 -8.98
CA PRO A 73 1.50 -8.01 -8.18
C PRO A 73 0.22 -7.22 -7.96
N ALA A 74 -0.03 -6.78 -6.73
CA ALA A 74 -1.14 -5.90 -6.44
C ALA A 74 -0.97 -4.58 -7.22
N GLU A 75 -2.06 -4.09 -7.78
CA GLU A 75 -2.08 -2.79 -8.45
C GLU A 75 -2.61 -1.76 -7.47
N TRP A 76 -1.82 -0.73 -7.19
CA TRP A 76 -2.34 0.44 -6.50
C TRP A 76 -2.97 1.37 -7.53
N ARG A 77 -4.28 1.59 -7.38
CA ARG A 77 -5.02 2.58 -8.17
C ARG A 77 -5.39 3.78 -7.32
N ASP A 78 -5.28 4.99 -7.85
CA ASP A 78 -5.84 6.16 -7.18
C ASP A 78 -7.38 6.16 -7.22
N LEU A 79 -7.97 7.24 -6.70
CA LEU A 79 -9.42 7.45 -6.70
C LEU A 79 -10.01 7.54 -8.12
N GLU A 80 -9.21 7.84 -9.13
CA GLU A 80 -9.61 7.95 -10.54
C GLU A 80 -9.34 6.65 -11.32
N GLY A 81 -8.74 5.64 -10.67
CA GLY A 81 -8.46 4.32 -11.23
C GLY A 81 -7.09 4.19 -11.92
N PHE A 82 -6.26 5.25 -11.93
CA PHE A 82 -4.92 5.22 -12.50
C PHE A 82 -3.97 4.42 -11.61
N ILE A 83 -3.16 3.56 -12.23
CA ILE A 83 -2.16 2.78 -11.52
C ILE A 83 -0.98 3.70 -11.18
N HIS A 84 -0.73 3.92 -9.89
CA HIS A 84 0.40 4.75 -9.43
C HIS A 84 1.69 3.97 -9.24
N THR A 85 1.61 2.69 -8.87
CA THR A 85 2.80 1.87 -8.65
C THR A 85 2.55 0.42 -9.05
N HIS A 86 3.43 -0.16 -9.87
CA HIS A 86 3.60 -1.60 -9.92
C HIS A 86 4.44 -2.02 -8.72
N TRP A 87 3.86 -2.76 -7.78
CA TRP A 87 4.64 -3.42 -6.72
C TRP A 87 5.43 -4.57 -7.34
N LEU A 88 6.47 -4.26 -8.12
CA LEU A 88 7.37 -5.28 -8.64
C LEU A 88 7.97 -6.03 -7.45
N ARG A 89 7.77 -7.34 -7.43
CA ARG A 89 8.44 -8.22 -6.48
C ARG A 89 9.94 -8.06 -6.76
N GLN A 90 10.73 -7.68 -5.76
CA GLN A 90 12.18 -7.49 -5.93
C GLN A 90 12.90 -8.76 -6.45
N ALA A 91 12.28 -9.94 -6.34
CA ALA A 91 12.81 -11.18 -6.88
C ALA A 91 12.89 -11.18 -8.42
N ASP A 92 12.00 -10.46 -9.10
CA ASP A 92 11.96 -10.44 -10.58
C ASP A 92 13.00 -9.47 -11.17
N ALA A 93 13.57 -8.57 -10.35
CA ALA A 93 14.62 -7.63 -10.78
C ALA A 93 16.02 -8.27 -10.80
N SER A 94 16.25 -9.35 -10.05
CA SER A 94 17.54 -10.05 -10.04
C SER A 94 17.70 -11.10 -11.14
N GLU A 95 16.61 -11.53 -11.80
CA GLU A 95 16.66 -12.49 -12.91
C GLU A 95 16.74 -11.83 -14.29
N ALA A 96 16.55 -10.50 -14.39
CA ALA A 96 16.62 -9.76 -15.65
C ALA A 96 18.04 -9.26 -16.02
N GLU A 97 19.03 -9.44 -15.14
CA GLU A 97 20.44 -9.02 -15.35
C GLU A 97 21.45 -10.21 -15.38
N ALA A 98 20.99 -11.45 -15.60
CA ALA A 98 21.85 -12.64 -15.69
C ALA A 98 21.93 -13.23 -17.10
#